data_AF-A0A846RMI1-F1
#
_entry.id   AF-A0A846RMI1-F1
#
_cell.length_a   1.000
_cell.length_b   1.000
_cell.length_c   1.000
_cell.angle_alpha   90.00
_cell.angle_beta   90.00
_cell.angle_gamma   90.00
#
_symmetry.space_group_name_H-M   'P 1'
#
loop_
_entity.id
_entity.type
_entity.pdbx_description
1 polymer ?
#
loop_
_entity_poly.entity_id
_entity_poly.type
_entity_poly.pdbx_seq_one_letter_code
_entity_poly.pdbx_strand_id
1 'polypeptide(L)'
;MNAKGQKVRHHATYELVLHDGTVLRTRISRPVDRTTYGSSLWGAILKDQLRVTPDEFWSCVNEGVLPDRGAPAVPAEALPLELVHLLTKTAGLSESEVASLTKEEAVRIMNDHWASAPPQPDEP
;
A
#
# COMPACT_ATOMS: atom_id res chain seq x y z
N MET A 1 7.19 -2.56 2.57
CA MET A 1 8.12 -3.69 2.83
C MET A 1 9.55 -3.15 2.79
N ASN A 2 10.43 -3.52 3.73
CA ASN A 2 11.80 -2.99 3.80
C ASN A 2 12.77 -3.87 3.00
N ALA A 3 13.78 -3.24 2.38
CA ALA A 3 14.82 -3.95 1.63
C ALA A 3 15.66 -4.85 2.56
N LYS A 4 16.02 -6.06 2.10
CA LYS A 4 16.87 -7.00 2.83
C LYS A 4 18.15 -7.27 2.02
N GLY A 5 19.31 -7.08 2.65
CA GLY A 5 20.61 -7.41 2.05
C GLY A 5 21.16 -8.73 2.58
N GLN A 6 21.84 -9.51 1.72
CA GLN A 6 22.63 -10.69 2.14
C GLN A 6 24.10 -10.31 2.43
N LYS A 7 24.71 -10.96 3.43
CA LYS A 7 26.15 -10.85 3.71
C LYS A 7 26.94 -11.62 2.65
N VAL A 8 27.50 -10.93 1.65
CA VAL A 8 28.31 -11.57 0.59
C VAL A 8 29.66 -10.90 0.42
N ARG A 9 30.71 -11.73 0.26
CA ARG A 9 32.12 -11.32 0.21
C ARG A 9 32.55 -10.58 -1.05
N HIS A 10 31.73 -10.48 -2.11
CA HIS A 10 32.17 -9.87 -3.38
C HIS A 10 31.22 -8.85 -4.05
N HIS A 11 29.91 -8.84 -3.79
CA HIS A 11 29.01 -7.73 -4.16
C HIS A 11 27.85 -7.70 -3.17
N ALA A 12 27.38 -6.51 -2.79
CA ALA A 12 26.11 -6.40 -2.07
C ALA A 12 24.99 -6.20 -3.10
N THR A 13 23.99 -7.07 -3.07
CA THR A 13 22.77 -6.92 -3.84
C THR A 13 21.64 -6.62 -2.87
N TYR A 14 20.92 -5.53 -3.11
CA TYR A 14 19.73 -5.15 -2.40
C TYR A 14 18.53 -5.33 -3.32
N GLU A 15 17.49 -5.95 -2.77
CA GLU A 15 16.23 -6.16 -3.48
C GLU A 15 15.09 -5.55 -2.70
N LEU A 16 14.18 -4.90 -3.43
CA LEU A 16 12.93 -4.36 -2.92
C LEU A 16 11.79 -4.80 -3.85
N VAL A 17 10.85 -5.57 -3.30
CA VAL A 17 9.63 -5.98 -4.00
C VAL A 17 8.59 -4.88 -3.85
N LEU A 18 8.02 -4.44 -4.96
CA LEU A 18 6.95 -3.44 -5.05
C LEU A 18 5.57 -4.10 -5.00
N HIS A 19 4.52 -3.28 -4.85
CA HIS A 19 3.14 -3.75 -4.73
C HIS A 19 2.60 -4.43 -6.00
N ASP A 20 3.11 -4.03 -7.16
CA ASP A 20 2.80 -4.63 -8.46
C ASP A 20 3.58 -5.93 -8.73
N GLY A 21 4.43 -6.37 -7.79
CA GLY A 21 5.30 -7.54 -7.93
C GLY A 21 6.65 -7.24 -8.63
N THR A 22 6.87 -6.02 -9.11
CA THR A 22 8.17 -5.61 -9.66
C THR A 22 9.25 -5.69 -8.58
N VAL A 23 10.43 -6.19 -8.91
CA VAL A 23 11.59 -6.22 -8.01
C VAL A 23 12.63 -5.19 -8.44
N LEU A 24 12.86 -4.18 -7.61
CA LEU A 24 13.99 -3.27 -7.77
C LEU A 24 15.25 -3.95 -7.23
N ARG A 25 16.31 -4.00 -8.06
CA ARG A 25 17.58 -4.63 -7.70
C ARG A 25 18.72 -3.63 -7.84
N THR A 26 19.39 -3.35 -6.73
CA THR A 26 20.59 -2.49 -6.69
C THR A 26 21.82 -3.35 -6.38
N ARG A 27 22.83 -3.33 -7.25
CA ARG A 27 24.08 -4.09 -7.06
C ARG A 27 25.25 -3.13 -6.85
N ILE A 28 25.95 -3.27 -5.73
CA ILE A 28 27.10 -2.44 -5.37
C ILE A 28 28.37 -3.31 -5.38
N SER A 29 29.38 -2.90 -6.16
CA SER A 29 30.73 -3.48 -6.18
C SER A 29 31.69 -2.78 -5.21
N ARG A 30 32.81 -3.43 -4.85
CA ARG A 30 33.84 -2.87 -3.94
C ARG A 30 34.94 -2.05 -4.67
N PRO A 31 35.59 -1.10 -3.95
CA PRO A 31 35.34 -0.78 -2.55
C PRO A 31 34.14 0.14 -2.38
N VAL A 32 33.44 -0.04 -1.27
CA VAL A 32 32.35 0.83 -0.79
C VAL A 32 32.93 2.14 -0.20
N ASP A 33 34.15 2.52 -0.61
CA ASP A 33 34.91 3.64 -0.05
C ASP A 33 34.66 4.98 -0.76
N ARG A 34 33.64 5.03 -1.62
CA ARG A 34 33.13 6.28 -2.21
C ARG A 34 34.14 7.00 -3.11
N THR A 35 35.01 6.26 -3.81
CA THR A 35 35.68 6.77 -5.02
C THR A 35 34.63 6.95 -6.13
N THR A 36 33.91 8.07 -6.01
CA THR A 36 32.86 8.68 -6.82
C THR A 36 32.37 7.87 -8.03
N TYR A 37 31.10 7.43 -7.97
CA TYR A 37 30.37 7.09 -9.18
C TYR A 37 30.18 8.37 -10.02
N GLY A 38 30.61 8.34 -11.28
CA GLY A 38 30.39 9.46 -12.20
C GLY A 38 28.90 9.81 -12.32
N SER A 39 28.60 11.05 -12.69
CA SER A 39 27.22 11.56 -12.81
C SER A 39 26.31 10.69 -13.69
N SER A 40 26.86 10.06 -14.73
CA SER A 40 26.15 9.11 -15.59
C SER A 40 25.72 7.84 -14.86
N LEU A 41 26.60 7.29 -14.02
CA LEU A 41 26.30 6.10 -13.22
C LEU A 41 25.32 6.43 -12.09
N TRP A 42 25.43 7.62 -11.50
CA TRP A 42 24.44 8.09 -10.53
C TRP A 42 23.05 8.22 -11.15
N GLY A 43 22.97 8.81 -12.35
CA GLY A 43 21.72 8.87 -13.12
C GLY A 43 21.14 7.49 -13.41
N ALA A 44 21.97 6.52 -13.79
CA ALA A 44 21.55 5.14 -14.02
C ALA A 44 21.07 4.44 -12.74
N ILE A 45 21.72 4.67 -11.59
CA ILE A 45 21.26 4.11 -10.31
C ILE A 45 19.88 4.67 -9.94
N LEU A 46 19.70 6.00 -10.00
CA LEU A 46 18.43 6.63 -9.65
C LEU A 46 17.31 6.19 -10.60
N LYS A 47 17.57 6.20 -11.89
CA LYS A 47 16.55 5.90 -12.91
C LYS A 47 16.26 4.41 -13.04
N ASP A 48 17.30 3.59 -13.22
CA ASP A 48 17.13 2.20 -13.67
C ASP A 48 17.04 1.23 -12.48
N GLN A 49 17.77 1.49 -11.39
CA GLN A 49 17.78 0.61 -10.21
C GLN A 49 16.75 1.03 -9.16
N LEU A 50 16.69 2.32 -8.83
CA LEU A 50 15.82 2.84 -7.79
C LEU A 50 14.51 3.41 -8.32
N ARG A 51 14.41 3.74 -9.61
CA ARG A 51 13.25 4.38 -10.24
C ARG A 51 12.71 5.57 -9.43
N VAL A 52 13.59 6.52 -9.14
CA VAL A 52 13.26 7.78 -8.44
C VAL A 52 13.95 8.94 -9.12
N THR A 53 13.41 10.14 -8.92
CA THR A 53 14.09 11.39 -9.22
C THR A 53 15.17 11.69 -8.16
N PRO A 54 16.13 12.58 -8.46
CA PRO A 54 17.10 13.04 -7.47
C PRO A 54 16.45 13.66 -6.23
N ASP A 55 15.36 14.42 -6.40
CA ASP A 55 14.69 15.10 -5.29
C ASP A 55 14.00 14.09 -4.37
N GLU A 56 13.24 13.14 -4.93
CA GLU A 56 12.64 12.04 -4.15
C GLU A 56 13.69 11.22 -3.40
N PHE A 57 14.85 10.97 -4.02
CA PHE A 57 15.95 10.27 -3.38
C PHE A 57 16.46 11.05 -2.15
N TRP A 58 16.73 12.35 -2.30
CA TRP A 58 17.26 13.15 -1.20
C TRP A 58 16.24 13.45 -0.11
N SER A 59 14.96 13.65 -0.44
CA SER A 59 13.88 13.70 0.56
C SER A 59 13.78 12.38 1.34
N CYS A 60 13.89 11.24 0.67
CA CYS A 60 13.89 9.95 1.35
C CYS A 60 15.10 9.77 2.27
N VAL A 61 16.31 10.12 1.80
CA VAL A 61 17.55 9.93 2.57
C VAL A 61 17.66 10.90 3.75
N ASN A 62 17.31 12.16 3.55
CA ASN A 62 17.52 13.21 4.54
C ASN A 62 16.32 13.39 5.48
N GLU A 63 15.10 13.17 4.98
CA GLU A 63 13.85 13.50 5.70
C GLU A 63 13.00 12.26 5.99
N GLY A 64 13.36 11.09 5.44
CA GLY A 64 12.60 9.84 5.63
C GLY A 64 11.29 9.79 4.83
N VAL A 65 11.07 10.72 3.90
CA VAL A 65 9.88 10.75 3.04
C VAL A 65 10.04 9.68 1.95
N LEU A 66 9.27 8.60 2.06
CA LEU A 66 9.35 7.49 1.10
C LEU A 66 8.83 7.91 -0.28
N PRO A 67 9.51 7.54 -1.38
CA PRO A 67 8.99 7.77 -2.72
C PRO A 67 7.69 6.98 -2.95
N ASP A 68 6.83 7.49 -3.83
CA ASP A 68 5.63 6.75 -4.23
C ASP A 68 6.05 5.46 -4.97
N ARG A 69 5.51 4.33 -4.51
CA ARG A 69 5.78 2.98 -5.01
C ARG A 69 4.51 2.26 -5.47
N GLY A 70 3.44 3.01 -5.74
CA GLY A 70 2.16 2.44 -6.16
C GLY A 70 1.48 1.63 -5.05
N ALA A 71 1.72 1.99 -3.79
CA ALA A 71 0.94 1.43 -2.70
C ALA A 71 -0.54 1.83 -2.90
N PRO A 72 -1.50 0.91 -2.76
CA PRO A 72 -2.90 1.27 -2.87
C PRO A 72 -3.22 2.33 -1.82
N ALA A 73 -3.96 3.37 -2.23
CA ALA A 73 -4.42 4.39 -1.32
C ALA A 73 -5.22 3.73 -0.19
N VAL A 74 -4.87 4.03 1.05
CA VAL A 74 -5.71 3.65 2.19
C VAL A 74 -7.02 4.43 2.04
N PRO A 75 -8.20 3.77 2.04
CA PRO A 75 -9.46 4.47 1.99
C PRO A 75 -9.55 5.50 3.12
N ALA A 76 -10.05 6.70 2.81
CA ALA A 76 -10.21 7.77 3.81
C ALA A 76 -11.13 7.33 4.96
N GLU A 77 -12.12 6.48 4.65
CA GLU A 77 -13.00 5.84 5.60
C GLU A 77 -13.12 4.36 5.28
N ALA A 78 -12.95 3.52 6.31
CA ALA A 78 -13.17 2.09 6.22
C ALA A 78 -14.44 1.72 6.98
N LEU A 79 -15.30 0.90 6.36
CA LEU A 79 -16.46 0.34 7.04
C LEU A 79 -16.01 -0.73 8.05
N PRO A 80 -16.57 -0.76 9.27
CA PRO A 80 -16.36 -1.88 10.18
C PRO A 80 -16.78 -3.20 9.55
N LEU A 81 -15.98 -4.26 9.75
CA LEU A 81 -16.23 -5.57 9.13
C LEU A 81 -17.64 -6.11 9.43
N GLU A 82 -18.09 -5.96 10.68
CA GLU A 82 -19.43 -6.38 11.09
C GLU A 82 -20.53 -5.66 10.31
N LEU A 83 -20.35 -4.36 10.00
CA LEU A 83 -21.32 -3.59 9.23
C LEU A 83 -21.37 -4.07 7.77
N VAL A 84 -20.22 -4.39 7.18
CA VAL A 84 -20.15 -5.01 5.84
C VAL A 84 -20.88 -6.35 5.84
N HIS A 85 -20.66 -7.18 6.86
CA HIS A 85 -21.32 -8.48 6.99
C HIS A 85 -22.85 -8.34 7.06
N LEU A 86 -23.35 -7.40 7.87
CA LEU A 86 -24.79 -7.11 7.98
C LEU A 86 -25.38 -6.60 6.66
N LEU A 87 -24.70 -5.69 5.97
CA LEU A 87 -25.17 -5.16 4.69
C LEU A 87 -25.29 -6.25 3.62
N THR A 88 -24.30 -7.15 3.54
CA THR A 88 -24.32 -8.24 2.56
C THR A 88 -25.28 -9.37 2.93
N LYS A 89 -25.37 -9.74 4.22
CA LYS A 89 -26.18 -10.89 4.66
C LYS A 89 -27.62 -10.55 4.97
N THR A 90 -27.87 -9.36 5.50
CA THR A 90 -29.21 -8.95 5.95
C THR A 90 -29.88 -8.06 4.90
N ALA A 91 -29.20 -7.00 4.44
CA ALA A 91 -29.77 -6.09 3.43
C ALA A 91 -29.56 -6.57 1.97
N GLY A 92 -28.75 -7.61 1.76
CA GLY A 92 -28.58 -8.25 0.44
C GLY A 92 -27.74 -7.46 -0.57
N LEU A 93 -26.99 -6.44 -0.12
CA LEU A 93 -26.13 -5.65 -1.00
C LEU A 93 -24.92 -6.48 -1.48
N SER A 94 -24.54 -6.29 -2.74
CA SER A 94 -23.30 -6.85 -3.28
C SER A 94 -22.06 -6.18 -2.67
N GLU A 95 -20.92 -6.87 -2.68
CA GLU A 95 -19.66 -6.31 -2.17
C GLU A 95 -19.26 -5.01 -2.90
N SER A 96 -19.54 -4.90 -4.21
CA SER A 96 -19.27 -3.68 -4.98
C SER A 96 -20.14 -2.50 -4.55
N GLU A 97 -21.40 -2.76 -4.20
CA GLU A 97 -22.29 -1.71 -3.68
C GLU A 97 -21.80 -1.26 -2.30
N VAL A 98 -21.47 -2.19 -1.40
CA VAL A 98 -20.95 -1.87 -0.06
C VAL A 98 -19.62 -1.11 -0.14
N ALA A 99 -18.72 -1.47 -1.06
CA ALA A 99 -17.44 -0.78 -1.24
C ALA A 99 -17.58 0.68 -1.70
N SER A 100 -18.75 1.05 -2.23
CA SER A 100 -19.01 2.42 -2.72
C SER A 100 -19.69 3.31 -1.67
N LEU A 101 -20.08 2.77 -0.51
CA LEU A 101 -20.80 3.51 0.53
C LEU A 101 -19.84 4.27 1.45
N THR A 102 -20.26 5.47 1.87
CA THR A 102 -19.70 6.06 3.08
C THR A 102 -20.22 5.33 4.32
N LYS A 103 -19.56 5.57 5.47
CA LYS A 103 -20.02 5.00 6.74
C LYS A 103 -21.45 5.43 7.09
N GLU A 104 -21.78 6.69 6.85
CA GLU A 104 -23.10 7.26 7.15
C GLU A 104 -24.18 6.62 6.27
N GLU A 105 -23.87 6.39 4.99
CA GLU A 105 -24.79 5.74 4.06
C GLU A 105 -25.02 4.27 4.43
N ALA A 106 -23.95 3.55 4.76
CA ALA A 106 -24.00 2.17 5.25
C ALA A 106 -24.88 2.03 6.51
N VAL A 107 -24.70 2.93 7.49
CA VAL A 107 -25.53 2.95 8.71
C VAL A 107 -26.99 3.28 8.40
N ARG A 108 -27.24 4.25 7.51
CA ARG A 108 -28.60 4.63 7.12
C ARG A 108 -29.35 3.48 6.46
N ILE A 109 -28.72 2.77 5.52
CA ILE A 109 -29.31 1.62 4.84
C ILE A 109 -29.72 0.53 5.84
N MET A 110 -28.87 0.21 6.82
CA MET A 110 -29.22 -0.78 7.85
C MET A 110 -30.37 -0.31 8.75
N ASN A 111 -30.38 0.96 9.15
CA ASN A 111 -31.46 1.53 9.95
C ASN A 111 -32.80 1.48 9.19
N ASP A 112 -32.81 1.84 7.91
CA ASP A 112 -34.00 1.81 7.06
C ASP A 112 -34.51 0.37 6.84
N HIS A 113 -33.59 -0.59 6.68
CA HIS A 113 -33.92 -2.01 6.58
C HIS A 113 -34.62 -2.51 7.86
N TRP A 114 -34.14 -2.14 9.05
CA TRP A 114 -34.78 -2.54 10.31
C TRP A 114 -36.08 -1.79 10.58
N ALA A 115 -36.19 -0.53 10.17
CA ALA A 115 -37.43 0.25 10.32
C ALA A 115 -38.56 -0.24 9.40
N SER A 116 -38.21 -0.86 8.27
CA SER A 116 -39.17 -1.44 7.31
C SER A 116 -39.47 -2.93 7.54
N ALA A 117 -38.62 -3.64 8.28
CA ALA A 117 -38.87 -5.02 8.68
C ALA A 117 -39.91 -5.08 9.83
N PRO A 118 -40.95 -5.93 9.76
CA PRO A 118 -41.83 -6.15 10.90
C PRO A 118 -41.03 -6.73 12.07
N PRO A 119 -41.32 -6.37 13.33
CA PRO A 119 -40.65 -6.95 14.49
C PRO A 119 -40.79 -8.47 14.44
N GLN A 120 -39.66 -9.18 14.52
CA GLN A 120 -39.66 -10.63 14.70
C GLN A 120 -40.40 -10.93 16.01
N PRO A 121 -41.39 -11.84 16.05
CA PRO A 121 -42.03 -12.22 17.30
C PRO A 121 -40.98 -12.85 18.21
N ASP A 122 -40.94 -12.40 19.48
CA ASP A 122 -40.13 -13.02 20.52
C ASP A 122 -40.46 -14.52 20.58
N GLU A 123 -39.45 -15.36 20.31
CA GLU A 123 -39.58 -16.81 20.41
C GLU A 123 -39.53 -17.19 21.91
N PRO A 124 -40.46 -18.06 22.40
CA PRO A 124 -40.70 -18.30 23.83
C PRO A 124 -39.61 -19.09 24.57
#